data_AF-A0AAW4SAQ7-F1
#
_entry.id   AF-A0AAW4SAQ7-F1
#
_cell.length_a   1.000
_cell.length_b   1.000
_cell.length_c   1.000
_cell.angle_alpha   90.00
_cell.angle_beta   90.00
_cell.angle_gamma   90.00
#
_symmetry.space_group_name_H-M   'P 1'
#
loop_
_entity.id
_entity.type
_entity.pdbx_description
1 polymer ?
#
loop_
_entity_poly.entity_id
_entity_poly.type
_entity_poly.pdbx_seq_one_letter_code
_entity_poly.pdbx_strand_id
1 'polypeptide(L)' 'MKTPKPKQWAEQEVRRLVTLARQGIGVSKIAAELGRHAGSVRRMARAKGILLKK' A
#
# COMPACT_ATOMS: atom_id res chain seq x y z
N MET A 1 -15.52 -10.94 16.66
CA MET A 1 -14.53 -10.76 15.57
C MET A 1 -13.86 -9.40 15.74
N LYS A 2 -12.61 -9.34 16.20
CA LYS A 2 -11.91 -8.05 16.41
C LYS A 2 -11.36 -7.58 15.06
N THR A 3 -12.06 -6.65 14.39
CA THR A 3 -11.48 -5.85 13.31
C THR A 3 -10.23 -5.17 13.87
N PRO A 4 -9.00 -5.51 13.43
CA PRO A 4 -7.82 -4.88 13.98
C PRO A 4 -7.88 -3.39 13.64
N LYS A 5 -7.66 -2.53 14.64
CA LYS A 5 -7.53 -1.07 14.51
C LYS A 5 -6.72 -0.76 13.23
N PRO A 6 -7.05 0.33 12.50
CA PRO A 6 -6.27 0.70 11.32
C PRO A 6 -4.82 0.91 11.76
N LYS A 7 -3.98 -0.09 11.47
CA LYS A 7 -2.54 -0.05 11.73
C LYS A 7 -2.04 1.21 11.04
N GLN A 8 -1.56 2.19 11.82
CA GLN A 8 -0.90 3.37 11.24
C GLN A 8 0.14 2.87 10.23
N TRP A 9 0.22 3.56 9.10
CA TRP A 9 1.22 3.24 8.11
C TRP A 9 2.56 3.71 8.64
N ALA A 10 3.48 2.77 8.86
CA ALA A 10 4.84 3.14 9.20
C ALA A 10 5.47 3.89 8.02
N GLU A 11 6.33 4.85 8.30
CA GLU A 11 7.03 5.59 7.24
C GLU A 11 7.78 4.65 6.29
N GLN A 12 8.32 3.54 6.82
CA GLN A 12 8.99 2.50 6.04
C GLN A 12 8.03 1.82 5.04
N GLU A 13 6.79 1.50 5.46
CA GLU A 13 5.77 0.93 4.56
C GLU A 13 5.37 1.92 3.47
N VAL A 14 5.20 3.20 3.83
CA VAL A 14 4.90 4.26 2.85
C VAL A 14 6.04 4.40 1.85
N ARG A 15 7.29 4.46 2.33
CA ARG A 15 8.47 4.60 1.48
C ARG A 15 8.59 3.40 0.53
N ARG A 16 8.31 2.20 1.01
CA ARG A 16 8.32 0.97 0.18
C ARG A 16 7.18 0.93 -0.83
N LEU A 17 5.97 1.35 -0.44
CA LEU A 17 4.85 1.54 -1.37
C LEU A 17 5.22 2.48 -2.51
N VAL A 18 5.81 3.63 -2.19
CA VAL A 18 6.21 4.64 -3.19
C VAL A 18 7.26 4.07 -4.14
N THR A 19 8.28 3.37 -3.61
CA THR A 19 9.32 2.73 -4.43
C THR A 19 8.73 1.69 -5.39
N LEU A 20 7.91 0.77 -4.87
CA LEU A 20 7.30 -0.28 -5.68
C LEU A 20 6.34 0.30 -6.74
N ALA A 21 5.59 1.34 -6.37
CA ALA A 21 4.71 2.02 -7.31
C ALA A 21 5.47 2.72 -8.44
N ARG A 22 6.61 3.36 -8.12
CA ARG A 22 7.50 3.98 -9.13
C ARG A 22 8.14 2.94 -10.06
N GLN A 23 8.37 1.73 -9.57
CA GLN A 23 8.80 0.59 -10.38
C GLN A 23 7.68 0.01 -11.26
N GLY A 24 6.46 0.56 -11.17
CA GLY A 24 5.31 0.07 -11.94
C GLY A 24 4.70 -1.22 -11.40
N ILE A 25 5.02 -1.61 -10.17
CA ILE A 25 4.48 -2.82 -9.54
C ILE A 25 3.00 -2.62 -9.25
N GLY A 26 2.19 -3.61 -9.64
CA GLY A 26 0.74 -3.60 -9.44
C GLY A 26 0.34 -3.72 -7.96
N VAL A 27 -0.86 -3.21 -7.64
CA VAL A 27 -1.35 -3.12 -6.25
C VAL A 27 -1.35 -4.47 -5.51
N SER A 28 -1.65 -5.57 -6.19
CA SER A 28 -1.71 -6.92 -5.61
C SER A 28 -0.35 -7.41 -5.13
N LYS A 29 0.71 -7.11 -5.87
CA LYS A 29 2.08 -7.50 -5.50
C LYS A 29 2.62 -6.63 -4.37
N ILE A 30 2.31 -5.33 -4.39
CA ILE A 30 2.63 -4.42 -3.27
C ILE A 30 1.90 -4.86 -2.00
N ALA A 31 0.63 -5.27 -2.11
CA ALA A 31 -0.16 -5.77 -1.00
C ALA A 31 0.46 -7.03 -0.37
N ALA A 32 0.89 -7.98 -1.21
CA ALA A 32 1.59 -9.17 -0.77
C ALA A 32 2.91 -8.82 -0.07
N GLU A 33 3.71 -7.91 -0.64
CA GLU A 33 5.01 -7.53 -0.08
C GLU A 33 4.91 -6.74 1.23
N LEU A 34 3.89 -5.90 1.38
CA LEU A 34 3.63 -5.14 2.61
C LEU A 34 2.81 -5.93 3.64
N GLY A 35 2.36 -7.15 3.32
CA GLY A 35 1.45 -7.92 4.18
C GLY A 35 0.14 -7.18 4.48
N ARG A 36 -0.31 -6.33 3.55
CA ARG A 36 -1.46 -5.43 3.72
C ARG A 36 -2.53 -5.74 2.69
N HIS A 37 -3.78 -5.41 3.00
CA HIS A 37 -4.88 -5.58 2.06
C HIS A 37 -4.73 -4.62 0.86
N ALA A 38 -4.97 -5.10 -0.36
CA ALA A 38 -4.85 -4.31 -1.60
C ALA A 38 -5.70 -3.04 -1.60
N GLY A 39 -6.87 -3.06 -0.94
CA GLY A 39 -7.71 -1.87 -0.77
C GLY A 39 -7.05 -0.78 0.08
N SER A 40 -6.34 -1.16 1.15
CA SER A 40 -5.58 -0.20 1.98
C SER A 40 -4.39 0.36 1.23
N VAL A 41 -3.68 -0.47 0.47
CA VAL A 41 -2.57 -0.05 -0.38
C VAL A 41 -3.04 0.97 -1.42
N ARG A 42 -4.17 0.70 -2.10
CA ARG A 42 -4.76 1.64 -3.07
C ARG A 42 -5.15 2.98 -2.42
N ARG A 43 -5.76 2.94 -1.23
CA ARG A 43 -6.15 4.14 -0.48
C ARG A 43 -4.92 4.96 -0.08
N MET A 44 -3.88 4.31 0.41
CA MET A 44 -2.63 5.00 0.78
C MET A 44 -1.89 5.56 -0.44
N ALA A 45 -1.81 4.80 -1.53
CA ALA A 45 -1.21 5.27 -2.77
C ALA A 45 -1.92 6.54 -3.27
N ARG A 46 -3.26 6.54 -3.29
CA ARG A 46 -4.04 7.74 -3.62
C ARG A 46 -3.78 8.90 -2.66
N ALA A 47 -3.69 8.66 -1.36
CA ALA A 47 -3.36 9.69 -0.37
C ALA A 47 -1.95 10.29 -0.59
N LYS A 48 -1.06 9.56 -1.27
CA LYS A 48 0.27 10.02 -1.68
C LYS A 48 0.33 10.52 -3.14
N GLY A 49 -0.80 10.64 -3.82
CA GLY A 49 -0.88 11.10 -5.21
C GLY A 49 -0.40 10.08 -6.24
N ILE A 50 -0.34 8.80 -5.86
CA ILE A 50 0.18 7.72 -6.70
C ILE A 50 -0.98 6.88 -7.24
N LEU A 51 -1.02 6.75 -8.56
CA LEU A 51 -1.94 5.85 -9.26
C LEU A 51 -1.25 4.50 -9.47
N LEU A 52 -1.69 3.49 -8.71
CA LEU A 52 -1.25 2.12 -8.90
C LEU A 52 -1.95 1.50 -10.10
N LYS A 53 -1.18 0.83 -10.97
CA LYS A 53 -1.74 -0.08 -11.97
C LYS A 53 -2.44 -1.24 -11.27
N LYS A 54 -3.55 -1.69 -11.87
CA LYS A 54 -4.40 -2.77 -11.38
C LYS A 54 -3.61 -4.08 -11.32
#